data_AF-A0A7Y4YU43-F1
#
_entry.id   AF-A0A7Y4YU43-F1
#
_cell.length_a   1.000
_cell.length_b   1.000
_cell.length_c   1.000
_cell.angle_alpha   90.00
_cell.angle_beta   90.00
_cell.angle_gamma   90.00
#
_symmetry.space_group_name_H-M   'P 1'
#
loop_
_entity.id
_entity.type
_entity.pdbx_description
1 polymer ?
#
loop_
_entity_poly.entity_id
_entity_poly.type
_entity_poly.pdbx_seq_one_letter_code
_entity_poly.pdbx_strand_id
1 'polypeptide(L)'
;MKRLLSTNSVVFSCFVAFLSAMLGAAVAAPTSASDFNHMSTGFPLTGAHANVVCVTCHTGGIFKGTNAACDGCHALGKRVVATPKSTSHLVTDAPCESCHFNTVTFLGARYNHSAAKPEQCSSCHNARIAQGKPSSHNSGNKATDSCDHCHRTSAYIPASWNHVGVAPGTCTTCHGVSSTGKPASHTTVAKATYQCDECHSFIGWIPAKYKHNTPGICANCHNGSVAIGKPVSHSPIAIKGINPCEDCHKTQGWLPAVYIHNAPGLCESCHDGVKAMGRSPAHIDIGTSGCSECHTSTLTWLGAIGSKPANHIPYNTGTKCNTCHIGATVVTGAALHANVSPSCKTCHNSSPVYLGRMQRKTLGNHEGSTPNQDCISCHATQYNRWNNP
;
A
#
# COMPACT_ATOMS: atom_id res chain seq x y z
N MET A 1 22.38 -75.91 -48.16
CA MET A 1 21.94 -77.31 -48.31
C MET A 1 20.41 -77.34 -48.35
N LYS A 2 19.87 -77.96 -49.40
CA LYS A 2 18.52 -78.53 -49.62
C LYS A 2 17.22 -77.72 -49.32
N ARG A 3 16.45 -77.62 -50.41
CA ARG A 3 15.03 -77.27 -50.62
C ARG A 3 14.04 -78.23 -49.94
N LEU A 4 12.78 -77.77 -49.82
CA LEU A 4 11.47 -78.42 -50.14
C LEU A 4 10.37 -77.40 -49.71
N LEU A 5 9.59 -76.67 -50.52
CA LEU A 5 8.55 -76.93 -51.55
C LEU A 5 7.35 -77.79 -51.12
N SER A 6 6.15 -77.17 -51.08
CA SER A 6 4.81 -77.69 -51.52
C SER A 6 3.71 -76.72 -51.01
N THR A 7 3.15 -75.79 -51.80
CA THR A 7 1.97 -75.86 -52.72
C THR A 7 0.66 -76.40 -52.12
N ASN A 8 -0.41 -75.57 -52.13
CA ASN A 8 -1.61 -75.85 -52.94
C ASN A 8 -2.64 -74.71 -52.95
N SER A 9 -3.11 -74.42 -54.16
CA SER A 9 -4.30 -73.63 -54.50
C SER A 9 -5.24 -74.52 -55.33
N VAL A 10 -6.51 -74.10 -55.41
CA VAL A 10 -7.56 -74.46 -56.39
C VAL A 10 -8.39 -75.72 -56.10
N VAL A 11 -9.69 -75.52 -55.84
CA VAL A 11 -10.79 -76.18 -56.58
C VAL A 11 -11.96 -75.20 -56.73
N PHE A 12 -12.50 -75.16 -57.95
CA PHE A 12 -13.48 -74.25 -58.54
C PHE A 12 -14.75 -75.07 -58.87
N SER A 13 -15.93 -74.46 -58.69
CA SER A 13 -17.22 -74.71 -59.37
C SER A 13 -17.86 -76.11 -59.43
N CYS A 14 -19.12 -76.21 -58.98
CA CYS A 14 -20.26 -76.74 -59.74
C CYS A 14 -21.55 -76.72 -58.88
N PHE A 15 -22.53 -75.87 -59.21
CA PHE A 15 -23.90 -76.25 -59.60
C PHE A 15 -24.80 -75.00 -59.69
N VAL A 16 -25.31 -74.77 -60.89
CA VAL A 16 -26.30 -73.75 -61.24
C VAL A 16 -27.70 -74.36 -61.10
N ALA A 17 -28.69 -73.48 -60.89
CA ALA A 17 -30.13 -73.63 -61.15
C ALA A 17 -31.03 -73.94 -59.93
N PHE A 18 -31.67 -72.90 -59.41
CA PHE A 18 -33.14 -72.81 -59.46
C PHE A 18 -33.55 -71.33 -59.44
N LEU A 19 -34.21 -70.93 -60.53
CA LEU A 19 -34.79 -69.61 -60.77
C LEU A 19 -36.28 -69.66 -60.38
N SER A 20 -36.77 -68.53 -59.86
CA SER A 20 -38.15 -68.03 -59.93
C SER A 20 -39.06 -68.17 -58.70
N ALA A 21 -39.61 -66.99 -58.39
CA ALA A 21 -40.93 -66.71 -57.81
C ALA A 21 -41.07 -66.75 -56.28
N MET A 22 -40.68 -65.64 -55.65
CA MET A 22 -41.53 -64.93 -54.68
C MET A 22 -41.14 -63.45 -54.71
N LEU A 23 -41.88 -62.63 -55.47
CA LEU A 23 -42.01 -61.20 -55.18
C LEU A 23 -42.77 -61.09 -53.85
N GLY A 24 -42.04 -61.24 -52.74
CA GLY A 24 -42.51 -60.85 -51.42
C GLY A 24 -42.34 -59.35 -51.28
N ALA A 25 -43.44 -58.64 -51.02
CA ALA A 25 -43.50 -57.20 -50.87
C ALA A 25 -42.27 -56.62 -50.17
N ALA A 26 -41.56 -55.71 -50.85
CA ALA A 26 -40.75 -54.73 -50.16
C ALA A 26 -41.70 -53.93 -49.28
N VAL A 27 -41.82 -54.32 -48.01
CA VAL A 27 -42.38 -53.43 -47.00
C VAL A 27 -41.42 -52.27 -46.97
N ALA A 28 -41.81 -51.16 -47.61
CA ALA A 28 -41.17 -49.89 -47.42
C ALA A 28 -41.18 -49.65 -45.90
N ALA A 29 -40.00 -49.74 -45.27
CA ALA A 29 -39.83 -49.22 -43.94
C ALA A 29 -40.30 -47.76 -43.98
N PRO A 30 -41.16 -47.31 -43.07
CA PRO A 30 -41.59 -45.92 -43.09
C PRO A 30 -40.35 -45.06 -42.92
N THR A 31 -39.94 -44.37 -43.98
CA THR A 31 -39.00 -43.25 -43.91
C THR A 31 -39.75 -42.09 -43.28
N SER A 32 -39.92 -42.19 -41.99
CA SER A 32 -40.37 -41.10 -41.15
C SER A 32 -39.56 -41.20 -39.86
N ALA A 33 -38.26 -40.91 -39.99
CA ALA A 33 -37.61 -40.19 -38.92
C ALA A 33 -38.44 -38.91 -38.78
N SER A 34 -39.24 -38.84 -37.71
CA SER A 34 -39.89 -37.61 -37.35
C SER A 34 -38.84 -36.50 -37.32
N ASP A 35 -39.24 -35.28 -37.66
CA ASP A 35 -38.47 -34.04 -37.50
C ASP A 35 -38.11 -33.74 -36.02
N PHE A 36 -37.98 -34.76 -35.18
CA PHE A 36 -37.68 -34.64 -33.77
C PHE A 36 -36.24 -34.17 -33.59
N ASN A 37 -36.11 -32.91 -33.19
CA ASN A 37 -34.82 -32.29 -32.95
C ASN A 37 -34.25 -32.70 -31.59
N HIS A 38 -33.25 -33.59 -31.58
CA HIS A 38 -32.51 -34.01 -30.39
C HIS A 38 -31.76 -32.87 -29.67
N MET A 39 -31.51 -31.73 -30.34
CA MET A 39 -30.97 -30.54 -29.66
C MET A 39 -31.90 -30.04 -28.54
N SER A 40 -33.21 -30.29 -28.65
CA SER A 40 -34.19 -29.90 -27.62
C SER A 40 -34.13 -30.75 -26.35
N THR A 41 -33.49 -31.93 -26.39
CA THR A 41 -33.40 -32.84 -25.25
C THR A 41 -32.10 -32.71 -24.46
N GLY A 42 -31.19 -31.82 -24.89
CA GLY A 42 -29.86 -31.68 -24.30
C GLY A 42 -28.87 -32.79 -24.67
N PHE A 43 -29.24 -33.71 -25.57
CA PHE A 43 -28.36 -34.76 -26.09
C PHE A 43 -28.27 -34.64 -27.62
N PRO A 44 -27.40 -33.74 -28.13
CA PRO A 44 -27.26 -33.55 -29.57
C PRO A 44 -26.56 -34.76 -30.20
N LEU A 45 -27.22 -35.40 -31.18
CA LEU A 45 -26.62 -36.51 -31.92
C LEU A 45 -25.47 -36.01 -32.80
N THR A 46 -24.27 -36.08 -32.26
CA THR A 46 -23.02 -35.61 -32.90
C THR A 46 -21.98 -36.73 -32.91
N GLY A 47 -21.00 -36.62 -33.81
CA GLY A 47 -19.94 -37.62 -33.95
C GLY A 47 -20.49 -39.02 -34.25
N ALA A 48 -20.04 -40.04 -33.52
CA ALA A 48 -20.48 -41.41 -33.74
C ALA A 48 -21.99 -41.61 -33.49
N HIS A 49 -22.58 -40.82 -32.57
CA HIS A 49 -24.00 -40.91 -32.23
C HIS A 49 -24.95 -40.45 -33.35
N ALA A 50 -24.46 -39.65 -34.31
CA ALA A 50 -25.26 -39.15 -35.43
C ALA A 50 -25.74 -40.26 -36.38
N ASN A 51 -25.06 -41.41 -36.40
CA ASN A 51 -25.33 -42.51 -37.32
C ASN A 51 -25.95 -43.74 -36.63
N VAL A 52 -26.33 -43.62 -35.36
CA VAL A 52 -26.89 -44.74 -34.59
C VAL A 52 -28.39 -44.86 -34.85
N VAL A 53 -28.88 -46.09 -35.07
CA VAL A 53 -30.31 -46.36 -35.26
C VAL A 53 -31.10 -46.10 -33.98
N CYS A 54 -32.31 -45.53 -34.09
CA CYS A 54 -33.09 -45.03 -32.95
C CYS A 54 -33.30 -46.09 -31.84
N VAL A 55 -33.56 -47.34 -32.23
CA VAL A 55 -33.86 -48.43 -31.29
C VAL A 55 -32.66 -48.90 -30.46
N THR A 56 -31.43 -48.49 -30.82
CA THR A 56 -30.23 -48.77 -30.03
C THR A 56 -30.31 -48.06 -28.68
N CYS A 57 -30.79 -46.82 -28.65
CA CYS A 57 -30.96 -46.03 -27.43
C CYS A 57 -32.40 -46.12 -26.89
N HIS A 58 -33.39 -46.21 -27.79
CA HIS A 58 -34.81 -46.32 -27.46
C HIS A 58 -35.26 -47.78 -27.47
N THR A 59 -34.70 -48.56 -26.55
CA THR A 59 -34.97 -49.99 -26.42
C THR A 59 -36.47 -50.25 -26.21
N GLY A 60 -37.07 -51.14 -27.00
CA GLY A 60 -38.51 -51.42 -26.94
C GLY A 60 -39.40 -50.30 -27.48
N GLY A 61 -38.84 -49.33 -28.22
CA GLY A 61 -39.60 -48.21 -28.78
C GLY A 61 -39.95 -47.14 -27.75
N ILE A 62 -39.29 -47.13 -26.58
CA ILE A 62 -39.53 -46.16 -25.52
C ILE A 62 -38.65 -44.93 -25.75
N PHE A 63 -39.27 -43.83 -26.18
CA PHE A 63 -38.58 -42.60 -26.55
C PHE A 63 -38.35 -41.60 -25.40
N LYS A 64 -38.98 -41.81 -24.24
CA LYS A 64 -38.84 -40.94 -23.06
C LYS A 64 -37.97 -41.60 -22.00
N GLY A 65 -37.12 -40.80 -21.34
CA GLY A 65 -36.34 -41.24 -20.18
C GLY A 65 -35.04 -41.97 -20.50
N THR A 66 -34.60 -41.99 -21.77
CA THR A 66 -33.26 -42.45 -22.13
C THR A 66 -32.20 -41.60 -21.43
N ASN A 67 -31.27 -42.24 -20.72
CA ASN A 67 -30.24 -41.55 -19.95
C ASN A 67 -29.24 -40.85 -20.90
N ALA A 68 -29.09 -39.54 -20.73
CA ALA A 68 -28.17 -38.70 -21.51
C ALA A 68 -26.73 -38.71 -20.98
N ALA A 69 -26.49 -39.24 -19.78
CA ALA A 69 -25.14 -39.35 -19.21
C ALA A 69 -24.32 -40.41 -19.95
N CYS A 70 -23.05 -40.11 -20.22
CA CYS A 70 -22.12 -40.97 -20.97
C CYS A 70 -22.06 -42.40 -20.39
N ASP A 71 -22.01 -42.53 -19.07
CA ASP A 71 -21.94 -43.82 -18.36
C ASP A 71 -23.28 -44.56 -18.27
N GLY A 72 -24.38 -43.90 -18.60
CA GLY A 72 -25.70 -44.52 -18.75
C GLY A 72 -25.71 -45.59 -19.84
N CYS A 73 -24.87 -45.42 -20.87
CA CYS A 73 -24.71 -46.36 -21.98
C CYS A 73 -23.30 -46.96 -22.06
N HIS A 74 -22.24 -46.17 -21.87
CA HIS A 74 -20.84 -46.59 -22.00
C HIS A 74 -20.25 -47.17 -20.70
N ALA A 75 -21.05 -47.89 -19.91
CA ALA A 75 -20.56 -48.64 -18.75
C ALA A 75 -20.86 -50.14 -18.90
N LEU A 76 -20.08 -50.97 -18.23
CA LEU A 76 -20.30 -52.41 -18.22
C LEU A 76 -21.69 -52.73 -17.62
N GLY A 77 -22.41 -53.65 -18.26
CA GLY A 77 -23.72 -54.13 -17.78
C GLY A 77 -24.91 -53.23 -18.06
N LYS A 78 -24.78 -52.22 -18.95
CA LYS A 78 -25.91 -51.38 -19.37
C LYS A 78 -26.74 -52.06 -20.48
N ARG A 79 -28.02 -51.67 -20.58
CA ARG A 79 -28.98 -52.22 -21.55
C ARG A 79 -28.71 -51.79 -23.00
N VAL A 80 -28.03 -50.66 -23.18
CA VAL A 80 -27.65 -50.13 -24.50
C VAL A 80 -26.36 -50.80 -24.94
N VAL A 81 -26.35 -51.36 -26.16
CA VAL A 81 -25.14 -51.95 -26.75
C VAL A 81 -24.22 -50.83 -27.20
N ALA A 82 -23.23 -50.51 -26.37
CA ALA A 82 -22.22 -49.49 -26.63
C ALA A 82 -20.84 -49.98 -26.17
N THR A 83 -19.76 -49.41 -26.73
CA THR A 83 -18.41 -49.70 -26.24
C THR A 83 -18.27 -49.22 -24.80
N PRO A 84 -18.06 -50.11 -23.82
CA PRO A 84 -18.00 -49.72 -22.41
C PRO A 84 -16.65 -49.08 -22.09
N LYS A 85 -16.62 -48.30 -21.00
CA LYS A 85 -15.37 -47.90 -20.33
C LYS A 85 -14.49 -49.13 -20.11
N SER A 86 -13.21 -49.02 -20.51
CA SER A 86 -12.22 -50.08 -20.28
C SER A 86 -12.13 -50.41 -18.79
N THR A 87 -11.86 -51.68 -18.46
CA THR A 87 -11.57 -52.09 -17.07
C THR A 87 -10.29 -51.46 -16.53
N SER A 88 -9.43 -50.94 -17.41
CA SER A 88 -8.25 -50.14 -17.08
C SER A 88 -8.50 -48.63 -17.11
N HIS A 89 -9.77 -48.20 -17.26
CA HIS A 89 -10.12 -46.78 -17.19
C HIS A 89 -9.85 -46.23 -15.78
N LEU A 90 -9.41 -44.99 -15.72
CA LEU A 90 -9.18 -44.28 -14.46
C LEU A 90 -10.47 -44.22 -13.62
N VAL A 91 -10.38 -44.54 -12.32
CA VAL A 91 -11.49 -44.32 -11.39
C VAL A 91 -11.54 -42.82 -11.05
N THR A 92 -12.57 -42.14 -11.52
CA THR A 92 -12.77 -40.70 -11.32
C THR A 92 -14.26 -40.37 -11.31
N ASP A 93 -14.64 -39.38 -10.50
CA ASP A 93 -15.97 -38.77 -10.49
C ASP A 93 -16.05 -37.50 -11.37
N ALA A 94 -14.96 -37.18 -12.08
CA ALA A 94 -14.93 -36.06 -13.01
C ALA A 94 -15.88 -36.32 -14.21
N PRO A 95 -16.52 -35.26 -14.75
CA PRO A 95 -17.35 -35.39 -15.95
C PRO A 95 -16.52 -35.93 -17.12
N CYS A 96 -17.09 -36.80 -17.95
CA CYS A 96 -16.32 -37.53 -18.98
C CYS A 96 -15.61 -36.57 -19.95
N GLU A 97 -16.30 -35.50 -20.30
CA GLU A 97 -15.89 -34.37 -21.15
C GLU A 97 -14.70 -33.57 -20.61
N SER A 98 -14.32 -33.69 -19.33
CA SER A 98 -13.07 -33.09 -18.83
C SER A 98 -11.81 -33.81 -19.32
N CYS A 99 -11.97 -35.04 -19.82
CA CYS A 99 -10.89 -35.89 -20.31
C CYS A 99 -11.08 -36.26 -21.78
N HIS A 100 -12.32 -36.52 -22.20
CA HIS A 100 -12.67 -36.93 -23.55
C HIS A 100 -13.20 -35.75 -24.35
N PHE A 101 -12.38 -35.21 -25.25
CA PHE A 101 -12.68 -33.98 -25.99
C PHE A 101 -13.42 -34.18 -27.33
N ASN A 102 -13.69 -35.42 -27.74
CA ASN A 102 -14.47 -35.67 -28.95
C ASN A 102 -15.38 -36.90 -28.81
N THR A 103 -16.57 -36.83 -29.41
CA THR A 103 -17.57 -37.91 -29.49
C THR A 103 -17.48 -38.74 -30.77
N VAL A 104 -16.49 -38.46 -31.64
CA VAL A 104 -16.29 -39.17 -32.92
C VAL A 104 -15.53 -40.47 -32.69
N THR A 105 -14.38 -40.38 -32.02
CA THR A 105 -13.54 -41.54 -31.72
C THR A 105 -13.60 -41.91 -30.25
N PHE A 106 -13.84 -40.92 -29.38
CA PHE A 106 -13.73 -41.04 -27.92
C PHE A 106 -12.34 -41.56 -27.46
N LEU A 107 -11.36 -41.58 -28.36
CA LEU A 107 -9.98 -42.01 -28.13
C LEU A 107 -9.11 -40.83 -27.69
N GLY A 108 -8.14 -41.13 -26.82
CA GLY A 108 -7.15 -40.16 -26.34
C GLY A 108 -7.70 -39.24 -25.27
N ALA A 109 -7.81 -39.72 -24.03
CA ALA A 109 -8.10 -38.85 -22.89
C ALA A 109 -6.93 -37.89 -22.66
N ARG A 110 -7.22 -36.58 -22.50
CA ARG A 110 -6.22 -35.57 -22.12
C ARG A 110 -6.81 -34.73 -20.99
N TYR A 111 -6.03 -34.58 -19.92
CA TYR A 111 -6.38 -33.66 -18.84
C TYR A 111 -5.65 -32.33 -19.01
N ASN A 112 -6.38 -31.23 -18.87
CA ASN A 112 -5.79 -29.90 -18.83
C ASN A 112 -5.33 -29.57 -17.40
N HIS A 113 -4.02 -29.56 -17.17
CA HIS A 113 -3.43 -29.25 -15.86
C HIS A 113 -3.75 -27.82 -15.38
N SER A 114 -4.13 -26.89 -16.28
CA SER A 114 -4.58 -25.55 -15.85
C SER A 114 -5.93 -25.56 -15.12
N ALA A 115 -6.70 -26.66 -15.20
CA ALA A 115 -7.94 -26.85 -14.48
C ALA A 115 -7.74 -27.51 -13.10
N ALA A 116 -6.51 -27.88 -12.75
CA ALA A 116 -6.20 -28.44 -11.44
C ALA A 116 -6.40 -27.37 -10.35
N LYS A 117 -7.09 -27.74 -9.27
CA LYS A 117 -7.25 -26.85 -8.11
C LYS A 117 -6.02 -26.95 -7.20
N PRO A 118 -5.63 -25.84 -6.55
CA PRO A 118 -4.56 -25.86 -5.54
C PRO A 118 -4.81 -26.95 -4.48
N GLU A 119 -3.73 -27.56 -4.01
CA GLU A 119 -3.71 -28.59 -2.95
C GLU A 119 -4.36 -29.93 -3.32
N GLN A 120 -4.86 -30.08 -4.55
CA GLN A 120 -5.53 -31.31 -5.01
C GLN A 120 -4.62 -32.20 -5.85
N CYS A 121 -3.35 -31.83 -6.05
CA CYS A 121 -2.38 -32.56 -6.85
C CYS A 121 -2.30 -34.05 -6.47
N SER A 122 -2.28 -34.34 -5.16
CA SER A 122 -2.17 -35.70 -4.61
C SER A 122 -3.39 -36.58 -4.88
N SER A 123 -4.54 -36.01 -5.27
CA SER A 123 -5.73 -36.81 -5.66
C SER A 123 -5.49 -37.62 -6.93
N CYS A 124 -4.64 -37.13 -7.84
CA CYS A 124 -4.26 -37.79 -9.09
C CYS A 124 -2.81 -38.26 -9.10
N HIS A 125 -1.88 -37.53 -8.47
CA HIS A 125 -0.47 -37.93 -8.36
C HIS A 125 -0.22 -38.83 -7.14
N ASN A 126 -0.91 -39.97 -7.09
CA ASN A 126 -0.90 -40.93 -5.98
C ASN A 126 -0.22 -42.27 -6.33
N ALA A 127 0.56 -42.33 -7.41
CA ALA A 127 1.19 -43.53 -7.97
C ALA A 127 0.22 -44.62 -8.47
N ARG A 128 -1.10 -44.42 -8.34
CA ARG A 128 -2.14 -45.27 -8.94
C ARG A 128 -2.73 -44.66 -10.21
N ILE A 129 -2.99 -43.35 -10.18
CA ILE A 129 -3.66 -42.59 -11.25
C ILE A 129 -2.62 -41.96 -12.19
N ALA A 130 -1.66 -41.24 -11.62
CA ALA A 130 -0.50 -40.69 -12.29
C ALA A 130 0.73 -40.89 -11.39
N GLN A 131 1.93 -40.73 -11.97
CA GLN A 131 3.18 -40.80 -11.21
C GLN A 131 3.13 -39.84 -10.03
N GLY A 132 3.27 -40.38 -8.82
CA GLY A 132 3.29 -39.59 -7.59
C GLY A 132 4.66 -39.00 -7.30
N LYS A 133 4.81 -38.49 -6.08
CA LYS A 133 6.09 -37.99 -5.56
C LYS A 133 7.18 -39.08 -5.67
N PRO A 134 8.29 -38.86 -6.42
CA PRO A 134 9.37 -39.84 -6.51
C PRO A 134 10.12 -39.95 -5.17
N SER A 135 10.78 -41.08 -4.94
CA SER A 135 11.55 -41.32 -3.70
C SER A 135 12.72 -40.34 -3.51
N SER A 136 13.22 -39.74 -4.59
CA SER A 136 14.27 -38.71 -4.59
C SER A 136 13.76 -37.31 -4.22
N HIS A 137 12.45 -37.11 -4.09
CA HIS A 137 11.85 -35.84 -3.73
C HIS A 137 12.02 -35.59 -2.22
N ASN A 138 13.02 -34.79 -1.88
CA ASN A 138 13.40 -34.29 -0.54
C ASN A 138 12.50 -34.75 0.63
N SER A 139 13.02 -35.70 1.43
CA SER A 139 12.41 -36.22 2.66
C SER A 139 12.76 -35.38 3.90
N GLY A 140 12.77 -34.05 3.78
CA GLY A 140 13.03 -33.13 4.89
C GLY A 140 11.86 -32.18 5.14
N ASN A 141 12.00 -31.28 6.12
CA ASN A 141 11.06 -30.24 6.60
C ASN A 141 10.50 -29.25 5.54
N LYS A 142 10.57 -29.60 4.26
CA LYS A 142 10.05 -28.92 3.08
C LYS A 142 8.84 -29.65 2.48
N ALA A 143 8.19 -30.52 3.24
CA ALA A 143 6.89 -31.05 2.87
C ALA A 143 5.83 -30.04 3.35
N THR A 144 5.54 -29.05 2.53
CA THR A 144 4.20 -28.45 2.58
C THR A 144 3.25 -29.49 2.00
N ASP A 145 2.08 -29.69 2.60
CA ASP A 145 1.05 -30.58 2.03
C ASP A 145 0.60 -30.11 0.64
N SER A 146 0.83 -28.83 0.33
CA SER A 146 0.54 -28.20 -0.94
C SER A 146 1.74 -28.19 -1.89
N CYS A 147 1.65 -28.99 -2.97
CA CYS A 147 2.66 -29.07 -4.04
C CYS A 147 2.84 -27.74 -4.80
N ASP A 148 1.80 -26.91 -4.82
CA ASP A 148 1.71 -25.67 -5.60
C ASP A 148 2.63 -24.55 -5.08
N HIS A 149 3.20 -24.73 -3.87
CA HIS A 149 4.21 -23.83 -3.31
C HIS A 149 5.55 -23.90 -4.05
N CYS A 150 5.83 -25.04 -4.70
CA CYS A 150 7.10 -25.31 -5.39
C CYS A 150 6.90 -25.59 -6.88
N HIS A 151 5.77 -26.19 -7.24
CA HIS A 151 5.46 -26.61 -8.61
C HIS A 151 4.38 -25.73 -9.24
N ARG A 152 4.48 -25.49 -10.55
CA ARG A 152 3.44 -24.82 -11.33
C ARG A 152 2.82 -25.79 -12.33
N THR A 153 1.52 -25.67 -12.58
CA THR A 153 0.78 -26.52 -13.53
C THR A 153 1.25 -26.35 -14.98
N SER A 154 1.80 -25.19 -15.33
CA SER A 154 2.34 -24.88 -16.66
C SER A 154 3.79 -25.31 -16.86
N ALA A 155 4.55 -25.50 -15.78
CA ALA A 155 5.96 -25.88 -15.80
C ALA A 155 6.32 -26.54 -14.47
N TYR A 156 6.22 -27.87 -14.42
CA TYR A 156 6.37 -28.62 -13.19
C TYR A 156 7.84 -28.69 -12.71
N ILE A 157 8.80 -28.65 -13.64
CA ILE A 157 10.25 -28.64 -13.39
C ILE A 157 10.89 -27.54 -14.26
N PRO A 158 11.86 -26.74 -13.74
CA PRO A 158 12.39 -26.78 -12.37
C PRO A 158 11.38 -26.25 -11.34
N ALA A 159 11.38 -26.88 -10.17
CA ALA A 159 10.60 -26.40 -9.04
C ALA A 159 11.29 -25.19 -8.41
N SER A 160 10.52 -24.17 -8.05
CA SER A 160 11.02 -22.97 -7.38
C SER A 160 10.02 -22.57 -6.31
N TRP A 161 10.50 -22.23 -5.13
CA TRP A 161 9.62 -21.75 -4.07
C TRP A 161 9.36 -20.24 -4.19
N ASN A 162 8.10 -19.85 -4.03
CA ASN A 162 7.69 -18.45 -4.00
C ASN A 162 7.48 -17.98 -2.55
N HIS A 163 8.05 -16.83 -2.20
CA HIS A 163 7.89 -16.22 -0.87
C HIS A 163 6.54 -15.48 -0.70
N VAL A 164 5.69 -15.40 -1.74
CA VAL A 164 4.36 -14.78 -1.64
C VAL A 164 3.51 -15.52 -0.62
N GLY A 165 2.85 -14.76 0.26
CA GLY A 165 1.98 -15.30 1.32
C GLY A 165 2.71 -15.65 2.62
N VAL A 166 4.04 -15.53 2.66
CA VAL A 166 4.80 -15.65 3.92
C VAL A 166 4.46 -14.46 4.82
N ALA A 167 4.03 -14.76 6.04
CA ALA A 167 3.69 -13.74 7.00
C ALA A 167 4.95 -12.96 7.47
N PRO A 168 4.85 -11.64 7.67
CA PRO A 168 5.90 -10.85 8.33
C PRO A 168 6.32 -11.46 9.67
N GLY A 169 7.62 -11.42 10.00
CA GLY A 169 8.15 -11.96 11.25
C GLY A 169 8.26 -13.50 11.34
N THR A 170 7.82 -14.26 10.32
CA THR A 170 7.91 -15.74 10.35
C THR A 170 9.13 -16.29 9.61
N CYS A 171 10.10 -15.47 9.22
CA CYS A 171 11.22 -15.91 8.39
C CYS A 171 12.08 -17.01 9.06
N THR A 172 12.21 -16.95 10.38
CA THR A 172 12.99 -17.89 11.20
C THR A 172 12.34 -19.27 11.34
N THR A 173 11.07 -19.44 10.97
CA THR A 173 10.42 -20.77 10.94
C THR A 173 11.03 -21.67 9.87
N CYS A 174 11.68 -21.09 8.87
CA CYS A 174 12.33 -21.80 7.77
C CYS A 174 13.83 -21.46 7.66
N HIS A 175 14.21 -20.19 7.64
CA HIS A 175 15.60 -19.77 7.45
C HIS A 175 16.43 -19.98 8.72
N GLY A 176 17.43 -20.86 8.63
CA GLY A 176 18.23 -21.34 9.77
C GLY A 176 17.76 -22.69 10.32
N VAL A 177 16.63 -23.21 9.83
CA VAL A 177 16.08 -24.51 10.22
C VAL A 177 16.04 -25.46 9.02
N SER A 178 15.20 -25.15 8.03
CA SER A 178 14.97 -25.97 6.84
C SER A 178 15.54 -25.33 5.56
N SER A 179 16.02 -24.09 5.65
CA SER A 179 16.59 -23.28 4.56
C SER A 179 17.83 -22.54 5.06
N THR A 180 18.66 -22.06 4.14
CA THR A 180 19.85 -21.25 4.46
C THR A 180 19.47 -20.07 5.36
N GLY A 181 20.10 -19.99 6.53
CA GLY A 181 19.90 -18.94 7.50
C GLY A 181 20.73 -17.68 7.21
N LYS A 182 20.86 -16.84 8.23
CA LYS A 182 21.70 -15.64 8.18
C LYS A 182 23.17 -16.05 7.97
N PRO A 183 23.89 -15.50 6.97
CA PRO A 183 25.32 -15.78 6.78
C PRO A 183 26.14 -15.19 7.93
N ALA A 184 27.34 -15.73 8.17
CA ALA A 184 28.24 -15.23 9.22
C ALA A 184 28.67 -13.77 9.01
N SER A 185 28.68 -13.29 7.76
CA SER A 185 28.96 -11.90 7.39
C SER A 185 27.80 -10.93 7.64
N HIS A 186 26.65 -11.42 8.11
CA HIS A 186 25.53 -10.56 8.46
C HIS A 186 25.92 -9.67 9.65
N THR A 187 26.09 -8.36 9.40
CA THR A 187 26.62 -7.39 10.38
C THR A 187 25.79 -7.34 11.67
N THR A 188 26.47 -7.18 12.81
CA THR A 188 25.94 -7.13 14.18
C THR A 188 24.98 -5.97 14.47
N VAL A 189 24.83 -5.02 13.55
CA VAL A 189 23.91 -3.87 13.65
C VAL A 189 22.44 -4.31 13.62
N ALA A 190 22.14 -5.45 12.98
CA ALA A 190 20.83 -6.08 13.11
C ALA A 190 20.75 -6.80 14.47
N LYS A 191 20.52 -6.02 15.52
CA LYS A 191 20.20 -6.51 16.86
C LYS A 191 19.12 -7.58 16.77
N ALA A 192 19.17 -8.60 17.63
CA ALA A 192 18.22 -9.72 17.68
C ALA A 192 16.73 -9.32 17.85
N THR A 193 16.46 -8.02 18.00
CA THR A 193 15.14 -7.43 18.21
C THR A 193 14.40 -7.09 16.91
N TYR A 194 15.09 -7.05 15.76
CA TYR A 194 14.47 -6.65 14.49
C TYR A 194 14.04 -7.86 13.65
N GLN A 195 12.85 -7.78 13.07
CA GLN A 195 12.33 -8.78 12.14
C GLN A 195 13.01 -8.65 10.77
N CYS A 196 13.19 -9.77 10.06
CA CYS A 196 13.93 -9.78 8.79
C CYS A 196 13.30 -8.86 7.72
N ASP A 197 11.97 -8.77 7.72
CA ASP A 197 11.14 -7.98 6.81
C ASP A 197 11.21 -6.46 7.03
N GLU A 198 11.85 -5.99 8.11
CA GLU A 198 12.15 -4.57 8.30
C GLU A 198 13.29 -4.08 7.39
N CYS A 199 14.17 -5.00 6.98
CA CYS A 199 15.33 -4.70 6.13
C CYS A 199 15.22 -5.36 4.75
N HIS A 200 14.69 -6.59 4.69
CA HIS A 200 14.62 -7.39 3.49
C HIS A 200 13.24 -7.33 2.83
N SER A 201 13.22 -7.48 1.51
CA SER A 201 11.99 -7.67 0.73
C SER A 201 12.08 -8.94 -0.12
N PHE A 202 10.94 -9.54 -0.46
CA PHE A 202 10.88 -10.71 -1.33
C PHE A 202 11.16 -10.38 -2.81
N ILE A 203 11.02 -9.11 -3.21
CA ILE A 203 11.30 -8.63 -4.58
C ILE A 203 12.81 -8.38 -4.76
N GLY A 204 13.47 -7.87 -3.72
CA GLY A 204 14.91 -7.63 -3.68
C GLY A 204 15.44 -7.88 -2.27
N TRP A 205 16.11 -9.02 -2.09
CA TRP A 205 16.68 -9.41 -0.81
C TRP A 205 17.90 -8.56 -0.43
N ILE A 206 18.72 -8.21 -1.43
CA ILE A 206 19.92 -7.36 -1.32
C ILE A 206 19.89 -6.35 -2.49
N PRO A 207 20.27 -5.08 -2.27
CA PRO A 207 20.70 -4.50 -1.00
C PRO A 207 19.53 -4.32 -0.02
N ALA A 208 19.72 -4.77 1.22
CA ALA A 208 18.75 -4.58 2.28
C ALA A 208 18.85 -3.16 2.85
N LYS A 209 17.71 -2.53 3.10
CA LYS A 209 17.65 -1.18 3.69
C LYS A 209 16.61 -1.19 4.79
N TYR A 210 16.98 -0.67 5.97
CA TYR A 210 16.04 -0.50 7.07
C TYR A 210 14.93 0.49 6.68
N LYS A 211 13.68 0.05 6.85
CA LYS A 211 12.50 0.88 6.60
C LYS A 211 12.32 1.87 7.76
N HIS A 212 12.42 3.17 7.48
CA HIS A 212 12.15 4.23 8.46
C HIS A 212 10.64 4.53 8.56
N ASN A 213 9.85 3.49 8.85
CA ASN A 213 8.38 3.55 8.92
C ASN A 213 7.81 3.51 10.35
N THR A 214 8.60 3.08 11.33
CA THR A 214 8.16 2.98 12.73
C THR A 214 8.62 4.20 13.54
N PRO A 215 7.73 4.87 14.30
CA PRO A 215 8.11 5.91 15.25
C PRO A 215 9.03 5.34 16.34
N GLY A 216 10.16 5.99 16.58
CA GLY A 216 11.11 5.60 17.61
C GLY A 216 12.09 6.74 17.88
N ILE A 217 12.76 6.70 19.03
CA ILE A 217 13.76 7.72 19.38
C ILE A 217 14.93 7.57 18.40
N CYS A 218 15.07 8.52 17.46
CA CYS A 218 16.05 8.46 16.38
C CYS A 218 17.48 8.25 16.93
N ALA A 219 17.78 8.85 18.08
CA ALA A 219 19.07 8.76 18.77
C ALA A 219 19.43 7.34 19.25
N ASN A 220 18.46 6.44 19.42
CA ASN A 220 18.74 5.05 19.83
C ASN A 220 19.48 4.28 18.73
N CYS A 221 19.23 4.62 17.46
CA CYS A 221 19.91 4.01 16.32
C CYS A 221 20.98 4.94 15.73
N HIS A 222 20.71 6.24 15.62
CA HIS A 222 21.66 7.24 15.11
C HIS A 222 22.61 7.74 16.21
N ASN A 223 23.38 6.81 16.80
CA ASN A 223 24.33 7.06 17.88
C ASN A 223 25.81 6.98 17.46
N GLY A 224 26.09 6.75 16.17
CA GLY A 224 27.46 6.60 15.66
C GLY A 224 28.00 5.17 15.68
N SER A 225 27.38 4.26 16.46
CA SER A 225 27.75 2.85 16.52
C SER A 225 26.81 1.94 15.72
N VAL A 226 25.50 2.22 15.75
CA VAL A 226 24.47 1.43 15.05
C VAL A 226 24.20 2.02 13.66
N ALA A 227 23.95 3.32 13.60
CA ALA A 227 23.83 4.08 12.35
C ALA A 227 24.61 5.38 12.47
N ILE A 228 24.81 6.05 11.33
CA ILE A 228 25.46 7.36 11.27
C ILE A 228 24.74 8.30 12.25
N GLY A 229 25.48 8.77 13.26
CA GLY A 229 24.95 9.65 14.30
C GLY A 229 24.89 11.10 13.87
N LYS A 230 24.53 11.97 14.81
CA LYS A 230 24.58 13.42 14.60
C LYS A 230 26.03 13.84 14.31
N PRO A 231 26.32 14.53 13.19
CA PRO A 231 27.67 14.97 12.88
C PRO A 231 28.11 16.06 13.87
N VAL A 232 29.42 16.21 14.06
CA VAL A 232 30.00 17.26 14.91
C VAL A 232 29.64 18.68 14.46
N SER A 233 29.30 18.84 13.17
CA SER A 233 28.82 20.10 12.58
C SER A 233 27.35 20.40 12.89
N HIS A 234 26.62 19.49 13.54
CA HIS A 234 25.29 19.78 14.07
C HIS A 234 25.43 20.88 15.12
N SER A 235 25.01 22.10 14.76
CA SER A 235 25.28 23.33 15.52
C SER A 235 24.94 23.18 17.01
N PRO A 236 25.79 23.62 17.95
CA PRO A 236 25.46 23.63 19.37
C PRO A 236 24.45 24.72 19.77
N ILE A 237 24.25 25.75 18.92
CA ILE A 237 23.27 26.84 19.13
C ILE A 237 21.89 26.42 18.65
N ALA A 238 21.83 25.57 17.63
CA ALA A 238 20.62 24.84 17.28
C ALA A 238 20.68 23.49 18.01
N ILE A 239 20.06 23.46 19.19
CA ILE A 239 19.35 22.26 19.64
C ILE A 239 20.21 21.25 20.43
N LYS A 240 20.52 21.63 21.66
CA LYS A 240 20.89 20.66 22.70
C LYS A 240 19.61 20.01 23.22
N GLY A 241 19.25 18.84 22.68
CA GLY A 241 18.20 17.98 23.27
C GLY A 241 16.78 18.09 22.70
N ILE A 242 16.56 18.60 21.47
CA ILE A 242 15.24 18.38 20.84
C ILE A 242 15.08 16.90 20.53
N ASN A 243 14.17 16.32 21.30
CA ASN A 243 13.19 15.37 20.83
C ASN A 243 11.89 16.18 20.71
N PRO A 244 11.23 16.24 19.54
CA PRO A 244 11.34 15.34 18.39
C PRO A 244 12.26 15.78 17.23
N CYS A 245 13.07 14.87 16.67
CA CYS A 245 13.95 15.16 15.52
C CYS A 245 13.17 15.49 14.24
N GLU A 246 11.92 15.03 14.17
CA GLU A 246 10.98 15.23 13.08
C GLU A 246 10.51 16.68 12.92
N ASP A 247 10.80 17.56 13.89
CA ASP A 247 10.59 19.01 13.76
C ASP A 247 11.43 19.61 12.61
N CYS A 248 12.60 19.02 12.35
CA CYS A 248 13.54 19.50 11.33
C CYS A 248 13.77 18.47 10.20
N HIS A 249 13.68 17.17 10.51
CA HIS A 249 14.06 16.10 9.59
C HIS A 249 12.87 15.28 9.10
N LYS A 250 12.92 14.82 7.84
CA LYS A 250 11.97 13.85 7.28
C LYS A 250 12.62 12.48 7.12
N THR A 251 11.90 11.42 7.44
CA THR A 251 12.41 10.03 7.37
C THR A 251 12.69 9.55 5.94
N GLN A 252 12.02 10.11 4.93
CA GLN A 252 12.22 9.79 3.51
C GLN A 252 13.17 10.78 2.79
N GLY A 253 13.91 11.59 3.55
CA GLY A 253 14.79 12.63 3.02
C GLY A 253 15.36 13.46 4.16
N TRP A 254 16.42 12.94 4.79
CA TRP A 254 16.99 13.51 6.02
C TRP A 254 17.55 14.93 5.83
N LEU A 255 17.99 15.24 4.61
CA LEU A 255 18.50 16.53 4.20
C LEU A 255 17.79 17.03 2.92
N PRO A 256 17.63 18.35 2.76
CA PRO A 256 17.97 19.41 3.72
C PRO A 256 17.02 19.45 4.92
N ALA A 257 17.55 19.68 6.12
CA ALA A 257 16.76 19.91 7.32
C ALA A 257 16.36 21.38 7.37
N VAL A 258 15.08 21.68 7.19
CA VAL A 258 14.58 23.06 7.16
C VAL A 258 13.40 23.16 8.11
N TYR A 259 13.57 23.97 9.15
CA TYR A 259 12.46 24.43 9.97
C TYR A 259 11.91 25.73 9.36
N ILE A 260 10.66 25.72 8.93
CA ILE A 260 9.97 26.90 8.40
C ILE A 260 9.26 27.58 9.58
N HIS A 261 9.53 28.86 9.84
CA HIS A 261 8.89 29.64 10.91
C HIS A 261 7.44 30.04 10.56
N ASN A 262 6.62 29.04 10.22
CA ASN A 262 5.19 29.15 9.98
C ASN A 262 4.38 28.17 10.86
N ALA A 263 5.04 27.49 11.79
CA ALA A 263 4.39 26.54 12.69
C ALA A 263 3.47 27.28 13.68
N PRO A 264 2.21 26.83 13.86
CA PRO A 264 1.31 27.40 14.85
C PRO A 264 1.81 27.08 16.27
N GLY A 265 1.95 28.10 17.12
CA GLY A 265 2.40 27.94 18.50
C GLY A 265 2.83 29.25 19.17
N LEU A 266 3.04 29.22 20.48
CA LEU A 266 3.62 30.33 21.23
C LEU A 266 5.13 30.39 20.94
N CYS A 267 5.66 31.52 20.49
CA CYS A 267 7.08 31.67 20.14
C CYS A 267 8.02 31.22 21.28
N GLU A 268 7.60 31.44 22.52
CA GLU A 268 8.34 31.08 23.74
C GLU A 268 8.49 29.57 23.95
N SER A 269 7.63 28.73 23.39
CA SER A 269 7.77 27.27 23.53
C SER A 269 9.03 26.74 22.84
N CYS A 270 9.57 27.50 21.87
CA CYS A 270 10.78 27.18 21.12
C CYS A 270 11.91 28.18 21.42
N HIS A 271 11.63 29.47 21.60
CA HIS A 271 12.63 30.50 21.93
C HIS A 271 12.82 30.68 23.44
N ASP A 272 13.09 29.59 24.15
CA ASP A 272 13.28 29.52 25.61
C ASP A 272 14.75 29.69 26.05
N GLY A 273 15.67 29.91 25.12
CA GLY A 273 17.11 29.95 25.38
C GLY A 273 17.78 28.58 25.46
N VAL A 274 17.00 27.50 25.34
CA VAL A 274 17.48 26.10 25.35
C VAL A 274 17.25 25.43 23.98
N LYS A 275 16.00 25.44 23.48
CA LYS A 275 15.64 24.84 22.17
C LYS A 275 16.08 25.73 21.00
N ALA A 276 15.89 27.03 21.13
CA ALA A 276 16.37 28.06 20.21
C ALA A 276 16.84 29.29 20.99
N MET A 277 17.53 30.20 20.30
CA MET A 277 17.96 31.47 20.89
C MET A 277 16.76 32.21 21.46
N GLY A 278 16.77 32.44 22.77
CA GLY A 278 15.74 33.18 23.48
C GLY A 278 15.92 34.69 23.36
N ARG A 279 15.14 35.43 24.16
CA ARG A 279 15.27 36.89 24.25
C ARG A 279 16.66 37.28 24.75
N SER A 280 17.27 38.27 24.10
CA SER A 280 18.51 38.87 24.61
C SER A 280 18.27 39.50 25.99
N PRO A 281 19.28 39.61 26.87
CA PRO A 281 19.14 40.34 28.14
C PRO A 281 18.75 41.81 27.98
N ALA A 282 18.98 42.40 26.80
CA ALA A 282 18.58 43.77 26.47
C ALA A 282 17.15 43.89 25.91
N HIS A 283 16.41 42.78 25.85
CA HIS A 283 15.02 42.78 25.39
C HIS A 283 14.13 43.50 26.41
N ILE A 284 13.19 44.30 25.93
CA ILE A 284 12.24 45.02 26.79
C ILE A 284 11.34 44.03 27.55
N ASP A 285 10.92 44.38 28.75
CA ASP A 285 9.89 43.61 29.45
C ASP A 285 8.54 43.83 28.75
N ILE A 286 7.95 42.76 28.23
CA ILE A 286 6.68 42.77 27.50
C ILE A 286 5.50 42.24 28.33
N GLY A 287 5.75 41.83 29.59
CA GLY A 287 4.73 41.24 30.46
C GLY A 287 4.00 40.07 29.80
N THR A 288 2.68 40.15 29.68
CA THR A 288 1.81 39.14 29.05
C THR A 288 1.55 39.38 27.55
N SER A 289 2.24 40.35 26.94
CA SER A 289 2.03 40.70 25.52
C SER A 289 2.65 39.63 24.61
N GLY A 290 1.94 39.25 23.54
CA GLY A 290 2.44 38.26 22.57
C GLY A 290 3.55 38.83 21.68
N CYS A 291 4.52 38.00 21.27
CA CYS A 291 5.66 38.44 20.45
C CYS A 291 5.23 39.07 19.11
N SER A 292 4.14 38.59 18.51
CA SER A 292 3.59 39.11 17.26
C SER A 292 3.02 40.53 17.37
N GLU A 293 2.82 41.06 18.58
CA GLU A 293 2.38 42.46 18.76
C GLU A 293 3.47 43.48 18.40
N CYS A 294 4.75 43.09 18.48
CA CYS A 294 5.88 43.98 18.16
C CYS A 294 6.77 43.40 17.04
N HIS A 295 6.69 42.10 16.74
CA HIS A 295 7.45 41.43 15.69
C HIS A 295 6.55 40.97 14.53
N THR A 296 6.68 41.62 13.38
CA THR A 296 5.83 41.40 12.20
C THR A 296 6.39 40.40 11.19
N SER A 297 7.63 39.94 11.38
CA SER A 297 8.31 38.98 10.51
C SER A 297 9.05 37.95 11.34
N THR A 298 8.90 36.67 10.99
CA THR A 298 9.66 35.56 11.57
C THR A 298 10.97 35.27 10.82
N LEU A 299 11.16 35.88 9.64
CA LEU A 299 12.36 35.69 8.79
C LEU A 299 13.47 36.70 9.12
N THR A 300 13.09 37.88 9.59
CA THR A 300 14.00 38.96 9.95
C THR A 300 13.62 39.46 11.34
N TRP A 301 14.12 38.78 12.37
CA TRP A 301 13.82 39.15 13.78
C TRP A 301 14.40 40.53 14.18
N LEU A 302 15.33 41.07 13.39
CA LEU A 302 15.77 42.48 13.45
C LEU A 302 14.78 43.48 12.81
N GLY A 303 13.74 42.99 12.14
CA GLY A 303 12.69 43.77 11.48
C GLY A 303 11.42 43.93 12.32
N ALA A 304 11.56 44.01 13.66
CA ALA A 304 10.57 44.64 14.50
C ALA A 304 10.32 46.08 14.03
N ILE A 305 9.56 46.88 14.77
CA ILE A 305 9.43 48.34 14.55
C ILE A 305 10.78 49.09 14.79
N GLY A 306 11.92 48.42 14.58
CA GLY A 306 13.24 48.74 15.07
C GLY A 306 13.44 48.23 16.49
N SER A 307 14.69 48.21 16.93
CA SER A 307 14.99 48.31 18.36
C SER A 307 14.44 49.63 18.88
N LYS A 308 13.87 49.63 20.10
CA LYS A 308 13.43 50.85 20.79
C LYS A 308 14.60 51.85 20.77
N PRO A 309 14.49 53.00 20.07
CA PRO A 309 15.58 53.93 20.02
C PRO A 309 15.76 54.55 21.42
N ALA A 310 16.98 55.00 21.73
CA ALA A 310 17.29 55.55 23.06
C ALA A 310 16.39 56.73 23.47
N ASN A 311 15.78 57.40 22.49
CA ASN A 311 14.85 58.54 22.66
C ASN A 311 13.37 58.17 22.49
N HIS A 312 12.99 56.89 22.64
CA HIS A 312 11.59 56.46 22.57
C HIS A 312 10.71 57.16 23.63
N ILE A 313 9.49 57.52 23.23
CA ILE A 313 8.53 58.26 24.06
C ILE A 313 8.20 57.47 25.34
N PRO A 314 8.20 58.09 26.54
CA PRO A 314 7.77 57.45 27.78
C PRO A 314 6.31 57.00 27.73
N TYR A 315 6.01 55.78 28.19
CA TYR A 315 4.67 55.18 28.14
C TYR A 315 4.22 54.67 29.51
N ASN A 316 2.91 54.51 29.68
CA ASN A 316 2.35 53.90 30.88
C ASN A 316 2.64 52.40 30.92
N THR A 317 3.04 51.86 32.07
CA THR A 317 3.32 50.43 32.25
C THR A 317 2.15 49.57 31.77
N GLY A 318 2.42 48.57 30.93
CA GLY A 318 1.39 47.68 30.35
C GLY A 318 0.78 48.15 29.02
N THR A 319 1.17 49.32 28.50
CA THR A 319 0.75 49.79 27.16
C THR A 319 1.33 48.89 26.06
N LYS A 320 0.47 48.30 25.22
CA LYS A 320 0.88 47.46 24.09
C LYS A 320 1.54 48.28 22.97
N CYS A 321 2.53 47.68 22.28
CA CYS A 321 3.22 48.31 21.14
C CYS A 321 2.24 48.82 20.08
N ASN A 322 1.23 47.99 19.74
CA ASN A 322 0.27 48.28 18.69
C ASN A 322 -0.71 49.42 19.02
N THR A 323 -0.79 49.83 20.29
CA THR A 323 -1.53 51.02 20.71
C THR A 323 -0.86 52.28 20.18
N CYS A 324 0.47 52.28 20.06
CA CYS A 324 1.24 53.40 19.55
C CYS A 324 1.73 53.21 18.11
N HIS A 325 1.80 51.96 17.63
CA HIS A 325 2.41 51.61 16.35
C HIS A 325 1.50 50.75 15.47
N ILE A 326 1.34 51.13 14.21
CA ILE A 326 0.67 50.32 13.17
C ILE A 326 1.71 50.03 12.09
N GLY A 327 2.35 48.85 12.18
CA GLY A 327 3.57 48.57 11.43
C GLY A 327 4.65 49.58 11.81
N ALA A 328 5.27 50.22 10.80
CA ALA A 328 6.29 51.26 11.01
C ALA A 328 5.73 52.66 11.34
N THR A 329 4.41 52.83 11.41
CA THR A 329 3.76 54.14 11.58
C THR A 329 3.39 54.39 13.04
N VAL A 330 3.56 55.62 13.54
CA VAL A 330 3.16 56.02 14.90
C VAL A 330 1.76 56.67 14.90
N VAL A 331 0.95 56.38 15.92
CA VAL A 331 -0.30 57.10 16.17
C VAL A 331 -0.03 58.43 16.87
N THR A 332 -0.84 59.45 16.60
CA THR A 332 -0.66 60.81 17.13
C THR A 332 -1.96 61.38 17.71
N GLY A 333 -1.86 62.45 18.50
CA GLY A 333 -3.02 63.21 18.97
C GLY A 333 -3.63 62.68 20.27
N ALA A 334 -4.95 62.74 20.42
CA ALA A 334 -5.65 62.39 21.66
C ALA A 334 -5.41 60.92 22.08
N ALA A 335 -5.34 60.00 21.11
CA ALA A 335 -5.05 58.59 21.36
C ALA A 335 -3.64 58.37 21.95
N LEU A 336 -2.65 59.16 21.54
CA LEU A 336 -1.29 59.08 22.10
C LEU A 336 -1.27 59.54 23.57
N HIS A 337 -1.92 60.68 23.88
CA HIS A 337 -1.93 61.25 25.23
C HIS A 337 -2.52 60.31 26.29
N ALA A 338 -3.47 59.44 25.93
CA ALA A 338 -4.05 58.46 26.84
C ALA A 338 -3.06 57.34 27.27
N ASN A 339 -1.97 57.15 26.52
CA ASN A 339 -1.08 55.99 26.65
C ASN A 339 0.36 56.36 27.07
N VAL A 340 0.66 57.66 27.23
CA VAL A 340 1.99 58.16 27.61
C VAL A 340 2.08 58.50 29.10
N SER A 341 3.29 58.38 29.65
CA SER A 341 3.60 58.62 31.07
C SER A 341 3.41 60.10 31.44
N PRO A 342 2.92 60.42 32.66
CA PRO A 342 2.15 61.64 32.90
C PRO A 342 2.95 62.95 32.95
N SER A 343 4.29 62.93 32.83
CA SER A 343 5.05 64.18 32.78
C SER A 343 4.97 64.83 31.40
N CYS A 344 4.12 65.85 31.29
CA CYS A 344 3.97 66.64 30.05
C CYS A 344 5.30 67.30 29.67
N LYS A 345 6.08 67.73 30.67
CA LYS A 345 7.40 68.34 30.47
C LYS A 345 8.39 67.39 29.81
N THR A 346 8.35 66.10 30.16
CA THR A 346 9.26 65.09 29.62
C THR A 346 9.10 64.90 28.11
N CYS A 347 7.91 65.17 27.56
CA CYS A 347 7.68 65.12 26.11
C CYS A 347 7.74 66.50 25.46
N HIS A 348 7.06 67.52 26.00
CA HIS A 348 6.90 68.82 25.33
C HIS A 348 8.10 69.77 25.50
N ASN A 349 9.05 69.47 26.41
CA ASN A 349 10.26 70.26 26.66
C ASN A 349 11.58 69.50 26.43
N SER A 350 11.56 68.24 25.95
CA SER A 350 12.76 67.39 25.92
C SER A 350 13.71 67.60 24.73
N SER A 351 13.32 68.29 23.65
CA SER A 351 14.22 68.66 22.55
C SER A 351 13.55 69.63 21.56
N PRO A 352 14.30 70.48 20.84
CA PRO A 352 13.79 71.20 19.66
C PRO A 352 13.51 70.29 18.46
N VAL A 353 14.05 69.07 18.46
CA VAL A 353 13.92 68.10 17.36
C VAL A 353 13.10 66.91 17.85
N TYR A 354 11.80 66.96 17.58
CA TYR A 354 10.96 65.77 17.69
C TYR A 354 11.21 64.87 16.48
N LEU A 355 11.28 63.55 16.67
CA LEU A 355 11.16 62.64 15.54
C LEU A 355 9.71 62.68 15.03
N GLY A 356 9.51 62.98 13.74
CA GLY A 356 8.19 63.02 13.10
C GLY A 356 7.51 64.40 13.12
N ARG A 357 6.16 64.41 13.02
CA ARG A 357 5.33 65.64 12.92
C ARG A 357 4.92 66.24 14.27
N MET A 358 5.58 65.87 15.37
CA MET A 358 5.20 66.40 16.69
C MET A 358 5.64 67.86 16.82
N GLN A 359 4.69 68.73 17.16
CA GLN A 359 4.94 70.15 17.38
C GLN A 359 5.35 70.40 18.83
N ARG A 360 6.39 71.23 19.03
CA ARG A 360 6.73 71.73 20.35
C ARG A 360 5.59 72.58 20.89
N LYS A 361 5.17 72.34 22.14
CA LYS A 361 4.20 73.17 22.84
C LYS A 361 4.85 73.76 24.08
N THR A 362 4.89 75.09 24.18
CA THR A 362 5.47 75.78 25.33
C THR A 362 4.58 75.56 26.54
N LEU A 363 5.13 74.95 27.59
CA LEU A 363 4.48 74.81 28.89
C LEU A 363 4.70 76.10 29.69
N GLY A 364 3.66 76.65 30.32
CA GLY A 364 3.82 77.77 31.28
C GLY A 364 3.34 79.17 30.84
N ASN A 365 2.43 79.29 29.87
CA ASN A 365 1.82 80.59 29.52
C ASN A 365 0.52 80.88 30.31
N HIS A 366 0.33 80.23 31.46
CA HIS A 366 -0.83 80.45 32.33
C HIS A 366 -0.43 81.31 33.53
N GLU A 367 -1.32 82.20 33.94
CA GLU A 367 -1.17 82.98 35.17
C GLU A 367 -0.99 82.03 36.36
N GLY A 368 0.09 82.24 37.14
CA GLY A 368 0.45 81.39 38.28
C GLY A 368 1.32 80.17 37.95
N SER A 369 1.68 79.93 36.69
CA SER A 369 2.63 78.86 36.32
C SER A 369 4.07 79.39 36.21
N THR A 370 5.07 78.57 36.58
CA THR A 370 6.49 78.89 36.30
C THR A 370 6.92 78.33 34.94
N PRO A 371 7.93 78.91 34.25
CA PRO A 371 8.36 78.50 32.90
C PRO A 371 8.79 77.03 32.74
N ASN A 372 8.96 76.31 33.85
CA ASN A 372 9.48 74.94 33.89
C ASN A 372 8.61 73.96 34.70
N GLN A 373 7.41 74.37 35.10
CA GLN A 373 6.48 73.56 35.90
C GLN A 373 5.64 72.63 35.01
N ASP A 374 5.51 71.38 35.45
CA ASP A 374 4.71 70.38 34.73
C ASP A 374 3.20 70.63 34.97
N CYS A 375 2.39 70.47 33.93
CA CYS A 375 0.94 70.69 33.98
C CYS A 375 0.27 69.82 35.05
N ILE A 376 0.80 68.62 35.31
CA ILE A 376 0.27 67.71 36.34
C ILE A 376 0.32 68.27 37.76
N SER A 377 1.13 69.30 38.01
CA SER A 377 1.17 69.96 39.32
C SER A 377 -0.06 70.85 39.58
N CYS A 378 -0.79 71.21 38.52
CA CYS A 378 -1.99 72.05 38.61
C CYS A 378 -3.24 71.37 38.01
N HIS A 379 -3.07 70.34 37.18
CA HIS A 379 -4.13 69.64 36.47
C HIS A 379 -4.11 68.14 36.77
N ALA A 380 -5.29 67.57 37.03
CA ALA A 380 -5.46 66.12 37.14
C ALA A 380 -5.19 65.42 35.79
N THR A 381 -4.63 64.21 35.84
CA THR A 381 -4.12 63.43 34.69
C THR A 381 -5.19 62.90 33.72
N GLN A 382 -6.48 63.24 33.90
CA GLN A 382 -7.59 62.58 33.19
C GLN A 382 -8.16 63.37 31.98
N TYR A 383 -7.48 64.39 31.46
CA TYR A 383 -8.02 65.14 30.31
C TYR A 383 -7.69 64.49 28.97
N ASN A 384 -8.63 63.66 28.50
CA ASN A 384 -8.63 63.03 27.17
C ASN A 384 -8.97 64.01 26.03
N ARG A 385 -8.97 65.33 26.27
CA ARG A 385 -9.34 66.35 25.28
C ARG A 385 -8.41 67.55 25.38
N TRP A 386 -7.39 67.53 24.53
CA TRP A 386 -6.60 68.72 24.15
C TRP A 386 -6.87 69.14 22.71
N ASN A 387 -8.01 68.72 22.15
CA ASN A 387 -8.62 69.48 21.06
C ASN A 387 -9.28 70.68 21.75
N ASN A 388 -8.67 71.85 21.63
CA ASN A 388 -9.38 73.10 21.86
C ASN A 388 -9.41 73.86 20.53
N PRO A 389 -10.45 74.71 20.36
CA PRO A 389 -11.32 74.84 19.19
C PRO A 389 -10.65 75.06 17.83
#